data_AF-A0AA88Y039-F1
#
_entry.id   AF-A0AA88Y039-F1
#
_cell.length_a   1.000
_cell.length_b   1.000
_cell.length_c   1.000
_cell.angle_alpha   90.00
_cell.angle_beta   90.00
_cell.angle_gamma   90.00
#
_symmetry.space_group_name_H-M   'P 1'
#
loop_
_entity.id
_entity.type
_entity.pdbx_description
1 polymer ?
#
loop_
_entity_poly.entity_id
_entity_poly.type
_entity_poly.pdbx_seq_one_letter_code
_entity_poly.pdbx_strand_id
1 'polypeptide(L)'
;MFMQWPPHWESCDIIKDIIFLELIPLVLAIEVWGKFLRNRRVYFNVDNEALVAILNKQSSKSKRVMSLLRPLVLALMNYNITFKARHIEGANNEIADSISRKQWDRFRKLAPNADQRPETVPTLFRDRIFSMK
;
A
#
# COMPACT_ATOMS: atom_id res chain seq x y z
N MET A 1 7.34 -2.72 7.93
CA MET A 1 6.06 -2.30 8.53
C MET A 1 5.02 -3.39 8.36
N PHE A 2 4.16 -3.61 9.37
CA PHE A 2 3.00 -4.50 9.28
C PHE A 2 1.87 -3.90 10.14
N MET A 3 0.63 -4.03 9.66
CA MET A 3 -0.57 -3.57 10.36
C MET A 3 -1.66 -4.61 10.17
N GLN A 4 -2.36 -4.97 11.24
CA GLN A 4 -3.57 -5.79 11.12
C GLN A 4 -4.76 -4.90 10.71
N TRP A 5 -5.66 -5.47 9.92
CA TRP A 5 -6.91 -4.80 9.59
C TRP A 5 -7.75 -4.56 10.84
N PRO A 6 -8.51 -3.45 10.92
CA PRO A 6 -9.41 -3.21 12.04
C PRO A 6 -10.43 -4.34 12.18
N PRO A 7 -10.67 -4.89 13.39
CA PRO A 7 -11.58 -6.02 13.58
C PRO A 7 -13.01 -5.75 13.10
N HIS A 8 -13.49 -4.51 13.22
CA HIS A 8 -14.84 -4.14 12.78
C HIS A 8 -15.02 -4.22 11.27
N TRP A 9 -13.94 -4.25 10.47
CA TRP A 9 -14.03 -4.46 9.03
C TRP A 9 -14.55 -5.85 8.67
N GLU A 10 -14.43 -6.85 9.55
CA GLU A 10 -14.98 -8.20 9.31
C GLU A 10 -16.51 -8.18 9.14
N SER A 11 -17.17 -7.24 9.82
CA SER A 11 -18.61 -7.02 9.69
C SER A 11 -19.01 -6.05 8.57
N CYS A 12 -18.04 -5.47 7.84
CA CYS A 12 -18.28 -4.45 6.81
C CYS A 12 -17.88 -4.96 5.42
N ASP A 13 -18.49 -4.40 4.37
CA ASP A 13 -18.12 -4.70 2.97
C ASP A 13 -16.75 -4.14 2.55
N ILE A 14 -15.97 -3.54 3.47
CA ILE A 14 -14.61 -3.06 3.18
C ILE A 14 -13.69 -4.22 2.81
N ILE A 15 -13.74 -5.35 3.52
CA ILE A 15 -12.81 -6.47 3.27
C ILE A 15 -13.00 -7.05 1.86
N LYS A 16 -14.17 -6.84 1.24
CA LYS A 16 -14.47 -7.28 -0.12
C LYS A 16 -13.90 -6.35 -1.19
N ASP A 17 -13.47 -5.13 -0.84
CA ASP A 17 -12.92 -4.14 -1.76
C ASP A 17 -11.41 -4.32 -1.91
N ILE A 18 -11.01 -5.31 -2.70
CA ILE A 18 -9.60 -5.70 -2.90
C ILE A 18 -8.74 -4.54 -3.39
N ILE A 19 -9.24 -3.71 -4.32
CA ILE A 19 -8.51 -2.53 -4.82
C ILE A 19 -8.20 -1.56 -3.68
N PHE A 20 -9.17 -1.32 -2.80
CA PHE A 20 -8.97 -0.47 -1.63
C PHE A 20 -7.93 -1.08 -0.66
N LEU A 21 -8.03 -2.38 -0.39
CA LEU A 21 -7.08 -3.07 0.50
C LEU A 21 -5.65 -3.05 -0.04
N GLU A 22 -5.47 -3.24 -1.34
CA GLU A 22 -4.14 -3.21 -2.00
C GLU A 22 -3.58 -1.80 -2.17
N LEU A 23 -4.44 -0.77 -2.18
CA LEU A 23 -3.98 0.62 -2.18
C LEU A 23 -3.38 1.01 -0.82
N ILE A 24 -3.89 0.50 0.29
CA ILE A 24 -3.41 0.82 1.66
C ILE A 24 -1.90 0.64 1.85
N PRO A 25 -1.26 -0.51 1.50
CA PRO A 25 0.18 -0.67 1.67
C PRO A 25 1.00 0.30 0.81
N LEU A 26 0.49 0.73 -0.35
CA LEU A 26 1.17 1.74 -1.18
C LEU A 26 1.11 3.12 -0.53
N VAL A 27 -0.04 3.48 0.05
CA VAL A 27 -0.18 4.73 0.81
C VAL A 27 0.76 4.71 2.01
N LEU A 28 0.76 3.61 2.77
CA LEU A 28 1.62 3.43 3.93
C LEU A 28 3.11 3.54 3.54
N ALA A 29 3.52 2.99 2.40
CA ALA A 29 4.90 3.09 1.92
C ALA A 29 5.34 4.54 1.70
N ILE A 30 4.46 5.39 1.16
CA ILE A 30 4.77 6.82 0.97
C ILE A 30 4.72 7.59 2.28
N GLU A 31 3.83 7.23 3.21
CA GLU A 31 3.80 7.86 4.55
C GLU A 31 5.09 7.57 5.35
N VAL A 32 5.62 6.35 5.25
CA VAL A 32 6.85 5.95 5.96
C VAL A 32 8.10 6.45 5.24
N TRP A 33 8.18 6.24 3.91
CA TRP A 33 9.42 6.46 3.15
C TRP A 33 9.41 7.68 2.23
N GLY A 34 8.29 8.39 2.08
CA GLY A 34 8.16 9.51 1.14
C GLY A 34 9.23 10.59 1.32
N LYS A 35 9.61 10.90 2.56
CA LYS A 35 10.69 11.85 2.86
C LYS A 35 12.06 11.42 2.29
N PHE A 36 12.35 10.11 2.30
CA PHE A 36 13.59 9.55 1.78
C PHE A 36 13.57 9.38 0.26
N LEU A 37 12.37 9.32 -0.32
CA LEU A 37 12.14 9.22 -1.76
C LEU A 37 11.99 10.59 -2.44
N ARG A 38 12.15 11.70 -1.69
CA ARG A 38 11.99 13.07 -2.21
C ARG A 38 12.80 13.29 -3.49
N ASN A 39 12.19 13.96 -4.48
CA ASN A 39 12.78 14.25 -5.79
C ASN A 39 13.19 13.00 -6.61
N ARG A 40 12.61 11.83 -6.33
CA ARG A 40 12.87 10.59 -7.09
C ARG A 40 11.71 10.21 -7.99
N ARG A 41 12.01 9.32 -8.94
CA ARG A 41 11.01 8.57 -9.68
C ARG A 41 10.82 7.20 -9.03
N VAL A 42 9.58 6.84 -8.73
CA VAL A 42 9.23 5.58 -8.05
C VAL A 42 8.34 4.73 -8.96
N TYR A 43 8.59 3.43 -9.00
CA TYR A 43 7.69 2.47 -9.63
C TYR A 43 6.89 1.73 -8.55
N PHE A 44 5.57 1.77 -8.64
CA PHE A 44 4.72 0.86 -7.88
C PHE A 44 4.55 -0.43 -8.68
N ASN A 45 5.10 -1.52 -8.16
CA ASN A 45 4.85 -2.85 -8.69
C ASN A 45 3.58 -3.38 -8.01
N VAL A 46 2.57 -3.71 -8.80
CA VAL A 46 1.26 -4.14 -8.32
C VAL A 46 0.81 -5.33 -9.16
N ASP A 47 0.27 -6.36 -8.55
CA ASP A 47 -0.24 -7.58 -9.22
C ASP A 47 -1.72 -7.49 -9.63
N ASN A 48 -2.36 -6.36 -9.34
CA ASN A 48 -3.71 -6.02 -9.75
C ASN A 48 -3.73 -4.94 -10.84
N GLU A 49 -4.06 -5.34 -12.07
CA GLU A 49 -4.12 -4.44 -13.22
C GLU A 49 -5.14 -3.29 -13.06
N ALA A 50 -6.26 -3.52 -12.35
CA ALA A 50 -7.25 -2.48 -12.12
C ALA A 50 -6.67 -1.38 -11.21
N LEU A 51 -5.92 -1.76 -10.18
CA LEU A 51 -5.22 -0.81 -9.33
C LEU A 51 -4.10 -0.09 -10.10
N VAL A 52 -3.36 -0.76 -10.97
CA VAL A 52 -2.38 -0.13 -11.88
C VAL A 52 -3.03 0.96 -12.73
N ALA A 53 -4.19 0.68 -13.33
CA ALA A 53 -4.94 1.64 -14.13
C ALA A 53 -5.39 2.85 -13.30
N ILE A 54 -5.94 2.61 -12.10
CA ILE A 54 -6.37 3.67 -11.17
C ILE A 54 -5.21 4.56 -10.75
N LEU A 55 -4.06 3.97 -10.39
CA LEU A 55 -2.85 4.70 -10.00
C LEU A 55 -2.32 5.55 -11.14
N ASN A 56 -2.20 4.99 -12.34
CA ASN A 56 -1.71 5.73 -13.50
C ASN A 56 -2.67 6.82 -13.97
N LYS A 57 -3.99 6.63 -13.82
CA LYS A 57 -5.00 7.65 -14.09
C LYS A 57 -5.13 8.67 -12.95
N GLN A 58 -4.66 8.33 -11.75
CA GLN A 58 -4.84 9.10 -10.52
C GLN A 58 -6.32 9.37 -10.19
N SER A 59 -7.21 8.45 -10.59
CA SER A 59 -8.64 8.63 -10.43
C SER A 59 -9.39 7.29 -10.42
N SER A 60 -10.48 7.23 -9.65
CA SER A 60 -11.41 6.10 -9.55
C SER A 60 -12.83 6.61 -9.34
N LYS A 61 -13.82 5.83 -9.78
CA LYS A 61 -15.23 6.10 -9.49
C LYS A 61 -15.60 5.76 -8.03
N SER A 62 -14.85 4.87 -7.39
CA SER A 62 -15.08 4.49 -6.00
C SER A 62 -14.70 5.63 -5.05
N LYS A 63 -15.66 6.16 -4.30
CA LYS A 63 -15.43 7.19 -3.28
C LYS A 63 -14.45 6.69 -2.22
N ARG A 64 -14.51 5.39 -1.87
CA ARG A 64 -13.62 4.75 -0.90
C ARG A 64 -12.18 4.70 -1.40
N VAL A 65 -11.95 4.27 -2.64
CA VAL A 65 -10.61 4.30 -3.24
C VAL A 65 -10.08 5.73 -3.33
N MET A 66 -10.93 6.69 -3.72
CA MET A 66 -10.54 8.09 -3.81
C MET A 66 -10.24 8.76 -2.46
N SER A 67 -10.73 8.22 -1.34
CA SER A 67 -10.41 8.74 -0.01
C SER A 67 -8.94 8.50 0.38
N LEU A 68 -8.31 7.48 -0.22
CA LEU A 68 -6.88 7.19 -0.05
C LEU A 68 -6.02 7.68 -1.23
N LEU A 69 -6.53 7.57 -2.46
CA LEU A 69 -5.77 7.95 -3.65
C LEU A 69 -5.46 9.45 -3.69
N ARG A 70 -6.41 10.31 -3.28
CA ARG A 70 -6.16 11.77 -3.28
C ARG A 70 -5.07 12.17 -2.27
N PRO A 71 -5.13 11.76 -0.98
CA PRO A 71 -4.02 12.01 -0.06
C PRO A 71 -2.68 11.44 -0.55
N LEU A 72 -2.67 10.27 -1.17
CA LEU A 72 -1.46 9.69 -1.75
C LEU A 72 -0.85 10.59 -2.83
N VAL A 73 -1.66 11.02 -3.81
CA VAL A 73 -1.19 11.92 -4.88
C VAL A 73 -0.68 13.23 -4.29
N LEU A 74 -1.38 13.81 -3.31
CA LEU A 74 -0.94 15.02 -2.63
C LEU A 74 0.40 14.81 -1.89
N ALA A 75 0.57 13.69 -1.18
CA ALA A 75 1.82 13.36 -0.51
C ALA A 75 2.98 13.22 -1.51
N LEU A 76 2.76 12.53 -2.63
CA LEU A 76 3.74 12.40 -3.71
C LEU A 76 4.13 13.77 -4.27
N MET A 77 3.17 14.68 -4.48
CA MET A 77 3.44 16.05 -4.92
C MET A 77 4.26 16.85 -3.89
N ASN A 78 3.92 16.76 -2.60
CA ASN A 78 4.63 17.44 -1.51
C ASN A 78 6.10 17.00 -1.39
N TYR A 79 6.39 15.75 -1.73
CA TYR A 79 7.75 15.21 -1.80
C TYR A 79 8.39 15.34 -3.19
N ASN A 80 7.69 15.95 -4.17
CA ASN A 80 8.13 16.02 -5.56
C ASN A 80 8.54 14.64 -6.11
N ILE A 81 7.73 13.62 -5.82
CA ILE A 81 7.93 12.25 -6.29
C ILE A 81 7.12 12.06 -7.56
N THR A 82 7.80 11.71 -8.64
CA THR A 82 7.13 11.22 -9.85
C THR A 82 6.92 9.73 -9.70
N PHE A 83 5.73 9.22 -10.02
CA PHE A 83 5.48 7.78 -9.94
C PHE A 83 4.90 7.22 -11.23
N LYS A 84 5.08 5.90 -11.41
CA LYS A 84 4.37 5.10 -12.41
C LYS A 84 4.00 3.77 -11.78
N ALA A 85 2.76 3.31 -11.97
CA ALA A 85 2.39 1.95 -11.62
C ALA A 85 2.61 1.01 -12.80
N ARG A 86 3.13 -0.19 -12.54
CA ARG A 86 3.25 -1.25 -13.53
C ARG A 86 2.75 -2.56 -12.96
N HIS A 87 2.11 -3.35 -13.82
CA HIS A 87 1.70 -4.69 -13.46
C HIS A 87 2.93 -5.59 -13.34
N ILE A 88 2.96 -6.44 -12.31
CA ILE A 88 3.88 -7.56 -12.22
C ILE A 88 3.08 -8.84 -11.99
N GLU A 89 3.51 -9.94 -12.59
CA GLU A 89 2.88 -11.24 -12.31
C GLU A 89 2.97 -11.57 -10.82
N GLY A 90 1.94 -12.20 -10.26
CA GLY A 90 1.91 -12.56 -8.84
C GLY A 90 3.11 -13.43 -8.41
N ALA A 91 3.65 -14.25 -9.31
CA ALA A 91 4.87 -15.02 -9.10
C ALA A 91 6.13 -14.15 -8.89
N ASN A 92 6.11 -12.89 -9.31
CA ASN A 92 7.16 -11.91 -9.06
C ASN A 92 6.86 -11.00 -7.85
N ASN A 93 5.71 -11.20 -7.18
CA ASN A 93 5.25 -10.44 -6.01
C ASN A 93 5.36 -11.24 -4.69
N GLU A 94 6.15 -12.33 -4.67
CA GLU A 94 6.14 -13.30 -3.57
C GLU A 94 6.53 -12.70 -2.21
N ILE A 95 7.42 -11.70 -2.18
CA ILE A 95 7.81 -11.02 -0.94
C ILE A 95 6.60 -10.29 -0.35
N ALA A 96 5.91 -9.47 -1.12
CA ALA A 96 4.74 -8.73 -0.63
C ALA A 96 3.57 -9.68 -0.32
N ASP A 97 3.35 -10.70 -1.15
CA ASP A 97 2.33 -11.75 -0.92
C ASP A 97 2.59 -12.52 0.39
N SER A 98 3.85 -12.86 0.67
CA SER A 98 4.20 -13.53 1.92
C SER A 98 3.91 -12.66 3.15
N ILE A 99 4.11 -11.34 3.08
CA ILE A 99 3.77 -10.42 4.16
C ILE A 99 2.25 -10.30 4.32
N SER A 100 1.50 -10.12 3.22
CA SER A 100 0.04 -9.95 3.25
C SER A 100 -0.67 -11.18 3.81
N ARG A 101 -0.14 -12.38 3.52
CA ARG A 101 -0.63 -13.67 4.04
C ARG A 101 -0.04 -14.06 5.40
N LYS A 102 0.78 -13.21 6.03
CA LYS A 102 1.45 -13.49 7.32
C LYS A 102 2.35 -14.75 7.29
N GLN A 103 2.91 -15.09 6.12
CA GLN A 103 3.84 -16.20 5.92
C GLN A 103 5.28 -15.77 6.25
N TRP A 104 5.56 -15.53 7.54
CA TRP A 104 6.83 -14.94 8.00
C TRP A 104 8.06 -15.75 7.65
N ASP A 105 8.00 -17.09 7.72
CA ASP A 105 9.12 -17.95 7.35
C ASP A 105 9.45 -17.85 5.86
N ARG A 106 8.42 -17.81 5.00
CA ARG A 106 8.58 -17.62 3.55
C ARG A 106 9.16 -16.24 3.26
N PHE A 107 8.65 -15.19 3.90
CA PHE A 107 9.18 -13.84 3.79
C PHE A 107 10.67 -13.78 4.14
N ARG A 108 11.09 -14.39 5.25
CA ARG A 108 12.49 -14.38 5.69
C ARG A 108 13.41 -15.17 4.76
N LYS A 109 12.91 -16.24 4.11
CA LYS A 109 13.66 -16.96 3.08
C LYS A 109 13.82 -16.14 1.80
N LEU A 110 12.76 -15.44 1.37
CA LEU A 110 12.76 -14.63 0.14
C LEU A 110 13.51 -13.30 0.30
N ALA A 111 13.52 -12.73 1.51
CA ALA A 111 14.16 -11.46 1.82
C ALA A 111 15.07 -11.60 3.07
N PRO A 112 16.18 -12.34 2.99
CA PRO A 112 17.06 -12.61 4.13
C PRO A 112 17.71 -11.34 4.69
N ASN A 113 17.90 -10.33 3.83
CA ASN A 113 18.48 -9.04 4.20
C ASN A 113 17.44 -8.03 4.71
N ALA A 114 16.15 -8.40 4.77
CA ALA A 114 15.15 -7.51 5.34
C ALA A 114 15.41 -7.29 6.83
N ASP A 115 15.21 -6.06 7.30
CA ASP A 115 15.41 -5.71 8.71
C ASP A 115 14.65 -6.68 9.64
N GLN A 116 15.30 -7.10 10.72
CA GLN A 116 14.71 -7.97 11.73
C GLN A 116 13.59 -7.25 12.48
N ARG A 117 13.68 -5.92 12.62
CA ARG A 117 12.67 -5.10 13.27
C ARG A 117 11.80 -4.41 12.22
N PRO A 118 10.47 -4.62 12.23
CA PRO A 118 9.59 -3.94 11.29
C PRO A 118 9.53 -2.45 11.62
N GLU A 119 9.59 -1.61 10.58
CA GLU A 119 9.28 -0.18 10.71
C GLU A 119 7.91 0.06 11.35
N THR A 120 7.83 1.08 12.21
CA THR A 120 6.61 1.41 12.95
C THR A 120 5.61 2.09 12.03
N VAL A 121 4.35 1.66 12.08
CA VAL A 121 3.26 2.30 11.33
C VAL A 121 2.94 3.65 11.99
N PRO A 122 2.97 4.78 11.27
CA PRO A 122 2.66 6.08 11.84
C PRO A 122 1.26 6.10 12.48
N THR A 123 1.16 6.62 13.71
CA THR A 123 -0.09 6.62 14.49
C THR A 123 -1.24 7.29 13.75
N LEU A 124 -1.00 8.45 13.14
CA LEU A 124 -2.00 9.17 12.35
C LEU A 124 -2.53 8.36 11.15
N PHE A 125 -1.66 7.58 10.51
CA PHE A 125 -2.08 6.69 9.43
C PHE A 125 -2.95 5.56 9.97
N ARG A 126 -2.52 4.93 11.06
CA ARG A 126 -3.26 3.85 11.73
C ARG A 126 -4.65 4.33 12.15
N ASP A 127 -4.74 5.46 12.84
CA ASP A 127 -6.01 6.01 13.32
C ASP A 127 -6.96 6.34 12.15
N ARG A 128 -6.42 6.91 11.07
CA ARG A 128 -7.19 7.16 9.84
C ARG A 128 -7.77 5.87 9.29
N ILE A 129 -6.97 4.81 9.11
CA ILE A 129 -7.46 3.54 8.59
C ILE A 129 -8.50 2.92 9.53
N PHE A 130 -8.25 2.95 10.83
CA PHE A 130 -9.16 2.40 11.84
C PHE A 130 -10.49 3.17 11.92
N SER A 131 -10.54 4.44 11.52
CA SER A 131 -11.79 5.22 11.46
C SER A 131 -12.68 4.93 10.24
N MET A 132 -12.17 4.22 9.22
CA MET A 132 -12.91 3.98 7.98
C MET A 132 -13.96 2.85 8.15
N LYS A 133 -15.08 3.00 7.41
CA LYS A 133 -16.24 2.10 7.33
C LYS A 133 -16.60 1.75 5.89
#